data_AF-A0A349YS62-F1
#
_entry.id   AF-A0A349YS62-F1
#
_cell.length_a   1.000
_cell.length_b   1.000
_cell.length_c   1.000
_cell.angle_alpha   90.00
_cell.angle_beta   90.00
_cell.angle_gamma   90.00
#
_symmetry.space_group_name_H-M   'P 1'
#
loop_
_entity.id
_entity.type
_entity.pdbx_description
1 polymer ?
#
loop_
_entity_poly.entity_id
_entity_poly.type
_entity_poly.pdbx_seq_one_letter_code
_entity_poly.pdbx_strand_id
1 'polypeptide(L)'
;MHFTVENMYENLLFSSPYHYTKDLILYPILMENILVFSILKSSIIVRKNSIFPVKKIIKMSYLDFLFYSYDNIELAKEFEMPLLPKYYSFAFDLLKLVFKGQEVKVNTIKGGFMINGIEITPEQFDDIRRIIILQNGIDFDIDEFINRDTEEALMKAQNATSGKDTSTLEDYVDSVCLGMGIAEADVKKMPIRKFWRYVKRISKRDVFNIMKTAETSGMVKLKEPVEYWMSDIETNDKYKEVKTDTQS
;
A
#
# COMPACT_ATOMS: atom_id res chain seq x y z
N MET A 1 11.71 -7.83 14.07
CA MET A 1 12.64 -8.03 12.92
C MET A 1 12.46 -6.83 12.01
N HIS A 2 13.50 -6.30 11.34
CA HIS A 2 13.27 -5.16 10.42
C HIS A 2 12.91 -5.70 9.04
N PHE A 3 11.62 -5.60 8.68
CA PHE A 3 11.09 -6.04 7.40
C PHE A 3 11.32 -4.95 6.34
N THR A 4 12.14 -5.27 5.34
CA THR A 4 12.47 -4.36 4.24
C THR A 4 12.23 -5.05 2.89
N VAL A 5 12.29 -4.28 1.81
CA VAL A 5 12.19 -4.81 0.44
C VAL A 5 13.29 -5.84 0.17
N GLU A 6 14.51 -5.59 0.66
CA GLU A 6 15.67 -6.46 0.49
C GLU A 6 15.47 -7.79 1.21
N ASN A 7 15.03 -7.75 2.47
CA ASN A 7 14.83 -8.96 3.28
C ASN A 7 13.65 -9.81 2.79
N MET A 8 12.73 -9.24 2.03
CA MET A 8 11.58 -9.94 1.43
C MET A 8 11.73 -10.12 -0.09
N TYR A 9 12.91 -9.89 -0.66
CA TYR A 9 13.09 -9.77 -2.10
C TYR A 9 12.58 -11.00 -2.86
N GLU A 10 12.92 -12.21 -2.40
CA GLU A 10 12.46 -13.46 -3.03
C GLU A 10 10.93 -13.56 -3.05
N ASN A 11 10.28 -13.20 -1.94
CA ASN A 11 8.82 -13.19 -1.85
C ASN A 11 8.21 -12.14 -2.77
N LEU A 12 8.80 -10.94 -2.82
CA LEU A 12 8.30 -9.84 -3.63
C LEU A 12 8.53 -10.07 -5.13
N LEU A 13 9.59 -10.77 -5.52
CA LEU A 13 9.94 -11.05 -6.91
C LEU A 13 8.88 -11.91 -7.60
N PHE A 14 8.50 -13.01 -6.93
CA PHE A 14 7.54 -13.99 -7.44
C PHE A 14 6.14 -13.85 -6.83
N SER A 15 5.94 -12.87 -5.94
CA SER A 15 4.70 -12.72 -5.18
C SER A 15 4.33 -14.02 -4.45
N SER A 16 5.32 -14.66 -3.84
CA SER A 16 5.10 -15.88 -3.06
C SER A 16 4.56 -15.53 -1.66
N PRO A 17 3.92 -16.50 -0.98
CA PRO A 17 3.52 -16.33 0.41
C PRO A 17 4.73 -16.06 1.31
N TYR A 18 4.53 -15.28 2.37
CA TYR A 18 5.53 -15.03 3.39
C TYR A 18 5.25 -15.91 4.62
N HIS A 19 6.20 -16.77 4.97
CA HIS A 19 6.10 -17.63 6.14
C HIS A 19 6.63 -16.88 7.37
N TYR A 20 5.75 -16.19 8.11
CA TYR A 20 6.13 -15.46 9.33
C TYR A 20 6.52 -16.44 10.45
N THR A 21 5.75 -17.51 10.59
CA THR A 21 6.13 -18.71 11.34
C THR A 21 5.70 -19.94 10.54
N LYS A 22 5.90 -21.13 11.09
CA LYS A 22 5.39 -22.38 10.49
C LYS A 22 3.86 -22.36 10.31
N ASP A 23 3.15 -21.73 11.23
CA ASP A 23 1.69 -21.76 11.33
C ASP A 23 1.03 -20.44 10.91
N LEU A 24 1.83 -19.41 10.58
CA LEU A 24 1.39 -18.07 10.17
C LEU A 24 1.95 -17.74 8.79
N ILE A 25 1.12 -17.90 7.76
CA ILE A 25 1.51 -17.70 6.36
C ILE A 25 0.71 -16.53 5.76
N LEU A 26 1.40 -15.52 5.25
CA LEU A 26 0.76 -14.34 4.64
C LEU A 26 0.80 -14.43 3.12
N TYR A 27 -0.37 -14.39 2.50
CA TYR A 27 -0.54 -14.42 1.06
C TYR A 27 -0.69 -12.99 0.51
N PRO A 28 -0.09 -12.68 -0.65
CA PRO A 28 -0.39 -11.43 -1.35
C PRO A 28 -1.88 -11.35 -1.68
N ILE A 29 -2.44 -10.16 -1.59
CA ILE A 29 -3.84 -9.94 -1.92
C ILE A 29 -3.98 -9.89 -3.44
N LEU A 30 -4.97 -10.61 -3.96
CA LEU A 30 -5.25 -10.71 -5.38
C LEU A 30 -6.15 -9.56 -5.85
N MET A 31 -6.07 -9.23 -7.14
CA MET A 31 -6.86 -8.18 -7.79
C MET A 31 -8.37 -8.42 -7.67
N GLU A 32 -8.83 -9.66 -7.55
CA GLU A 32 -10.26 -9.95 -7.27
C GLU A 32 -10.77 -9.23 -6.00
N ASN A 33 -9.89 -8.92 -5.05
CA ASN A 33 -10.21 -8.27 -3.78
C ASN A 33 -9.82 -6.79 -3.74
N ILE A 34 -9.42 -6.17 -4.86
CA ILE A 34 -8.87 -4.80 -4.89
C ILE A 34 -9.82 -3.75 -4.30
N LEU A 35 -11.12 -3.85 -4.59
CA LEU A 35 -12.13 -2.90 -4.10
C LEU A 35 -12.33 -3.01 -2.58
N VAL A 36 -12.32 -4.23 -2.06
CA VAL A 36 -12.42 -4.46 -0.61
C VAL A 36 -11.13 -3.98 0.05
N PHE A 37 -9.97 -4.36 -0.49
CA PHE A 37 -8.67 -3.98 0.04
C PHE A 37 -8.46 -2.45 0.06
N SER A 38 -8.96 -1.71 -0.93
CA SER A 38 -8.82 -0.25 -0.99
C SER A 38 -9.44 0.46 0.22
N ILE A 39 -10.50 -0.12 0.78
CA ILE A 39 -11.15 0.35 2.01
C ILE A 39 -10.38 -0.15 3.23
N LEU A 40 -10.11 -1.45 3.30
CA LEU A 40 -9.53 -2.09 4.49
C LEU A 40 -8.11 -1.59 4.81
N LYS A 41 -7.31 -1.25 3.79
CA LYS A 41 -5.94 -0.74 3.97
C LYS A 41 -5.88 0.53 4.83
N SER A 42 -6.97 1.31 4.89
CA SER A 42 -7.04 2.52 5.74
C SER A 42 -6.73 2.23 7.21
N SER A 43 -7.03 1.02 7.69
CA SER A 43 -6.74 0.60 9.07
C SER A 43 -5.24 0.46 9.38
N ILE A 44 -4.37 0.30 8.37
CA ILE A 44 -2.94 0.04 8.57
C ILE A 44 -2.03 1.17 8.06
N ILE A 45 -2.58 2.24 7.49
CA ILE A 45 -1.80 3.38 6.97
C ILE A 45 -1.99 4.66 7.79
N VAL A 46 -2.51 4.55 9.01
CA VAL A 46 -2.68 5.71 9.89
C VAL A 46 -1.35 6.05 10.53
N ARG A 47 -0.88 7.29 10.39
CA ARG A 47 0.25 7.80 11.20
C ARG A 47 -0.23 8.19 12.59
N LYS A 48 -0.51 7.18 13.43
CA LYS A 48 -1.07 7.35 14.78
C LYS A 48 -0.40 8.49 15.57
N ASN A 49 0.93 8.50 15.63
CA ASN A 49 1.67 9.45 16.47
C ASN A 49 1.70 10.88 15.90
N SER A 50 1.52 11.05 14.58
CA SER A 50 1.46 12.36 13.93
C SER A 50 0.05 12.94 13.98
N ILE A 51 -0.96 12.10 13.73
CA ILE A 51 -2.37 12.53 13.65
C ILE A 51 -2.95 12.77 15.05
N PHE A 52 -2.63 11.92 16.02
CA PHE A 52 -3.18 11.97 17.38
C PHE A 52 -2.11 12.40 18.39
N PRO A 53 -1.88 13.71 18.60
CA PRO A 53 -0.91 14.23 19.57
C PRO A 53 -1.37 14.07 21.03
N VAL A 54 -2.16 13.04 21.32
CA VAL A 54 -2.68 12.71 22.65
C VAL A 54 -1.69 11.74 23.31
N LYS A 55 -1.09 12.14 24.44
CA LYS A 55 -0.07 11.34 25.16
C LYS A 55 -0.48 9.89 25.41
N LYS A 56 -1.77 9.64 25.68
CA LYS A 56 -2.34 8.30 25.87
C LYS A 56 -2.23 7.47 24.58
N ILE A 57 -2.64 8.06 23.44
CA ILE A 57 -2.63 7.39 22.14
C ILE A 57 -1.20 7.17 21.65
N ILE A 58 -0.31 8.14 21.80
CA ILE A 58 1.11 8.01 21.40
C ILE A 58 1.77 6.81 22.09
N LYS A 59 1.48 6.59 23.38
CA LYS A 59 2.06 5.51 24.18
C LYS A 59 1.48 4.11 23.89
N MET A 60 0.28 4.03 23.30
CA MET A 60 -0.33 2.74 22.93
C MET A 60 0.45 2.10 21.77
N SER A 61 0.47 0.76 21.75
CA SER A 61 0.84 0.04 20.53
C SER A 61 -0.15 0.37 19.41
N TYR A 62 0.20 0.05 18.16
CA TYR A 62 -0.73 0.28 17.05
C TYR A 62 -2.00 -0.59 17.19
N LEU A 63 -1.85 -1.84 17.62
CA LEU A 63 -2.97 -2.74 17.87
C LEU A 63 -3.91 -2.22 18.96
N ASP A 64 -3.36 -1.75 20.08
CA ASP A 64 -4.15 -1.15 21.16
C ASP A 64 -4.87 0.12 20.70
N PHE A 65 -4.24 0.90 19.83
CA PHE A 65 -4.88 2.08 19.23
C PHE A 65 -6.06 1.72 18.34
N LEU A 66 -5.96 0.67 17.52
CA LEU A 66 -7.08 0.21 16.72
C LEU A 66 -8.25 -0.17 17.62
N PHE A 67 -7.99 -0.94 18.68
CA PHE A 67 -9.02 -1.35 19.62
C PHE A 67 -9.58 -0.16 20.42
N TYR A 68 -8.74 0.79 20.87
CA TYR A 68 -9.18 2.02 21.53
C TYR A 68 -10.07 2.90 20.65
N SER A 69 -9.83 2.87 19.34
CA SER A 69 -10.60 3.62 18.35
C SER A 69 -11.93 2.93 18.02
N TYR A 70 -12.07 1.64 18.30
CA TYR A 70 -13.27 0.86 17.98
C TYR A 70 -14.51 1.45 18.66
N ASP A 71 -15.55 1.72 17.86
CA ASP A 71 -16.80 2.40 18.28
C ASP A 71 -16.62 3.77 18.98
N ASN A 72 -15.42 4.36 18.91
CA ASN A 72 -15.12 5.65 19.53
C ASN A 72 -15.51 6.82 18.62
N ILE A 73 -16.80 7.16 18.62
CA ILE A 73 -17.37 8.21 17.77
C ILE A 73 -16.84 9.60 18.14
N GLU A 74 -16.54 9.85 19.42
CA GLU A 74 -16.04 11.15 19.88
C GLU A 74 -14.66 11.44 19.31
N LEU A 75 -13.75 10.46 19.40
CA LEU A 75 -12.41 10.56 18.80
C LEU A 75 -12.49 10.76 17.28
N ALA A 76 -13.39 10.03 16.62
CA ALA A 76 -13.60 10.17 15.18
C ALA A 76 -14.06 11.58 14.78
N LYS A 77 -14.93 12.21 15.59
CA LYS A 77 -15.38 13.59 15.37
C LYS A 77 -14.28 14.60 15.65
N GLU A 78 -13.52 14.41 16.73
CA GLU A 78 -12.42 15.32 17.13
C GLU A 78 -11.35 15.43 16.05
N PHE A 79 -11.05 14.33 15.35
CA PHE A 79 -10.00 14.26 14.33
C PHE A 79 -10.53 14.25 12.90
N GLU A 80 -11.84 14.49 12.68
CA GLU A 80 -12.48 14.48 11.36
C GLU A 80 -12.26 13.17 10.56
N MET A 81 -12.19 12.03 11.27
CA MET A 81 -11.94 10.71 10.70
C MET A 81 -13.19 9.82 10.85
N PRO A 82 -14.22 9.95 10.00
CA PRO A 82 -15.51 9.27 10.17
C PRO A 82 -15.44 7.73 10.11
N LEU A 83 -14.39 7.18 9.48
CA LEU A 83 -14.16 5.74 9.39
C LEU A 83 -13.32 5.17 10.53
N LEU A 84 -12.70 6.02 11.37
CA LEU A 84 -11.85 5.61 12.49
C LEU A 84 -12.51 4.56 13.41
N PRO A 85 -13.81 4.66 13.75
CA PRO A 85 -14.46 3.67 14.60
C PRO A 85 -14.50 2.26 13.99
N LYS A 86 -14.35 2.15 12.67
CA LYS A 86 -14.38 0.88 11.93
C LYS A 86 -13.00 0.27 11.72
N TYR A 87 -11.91 0.97 12.06
CA TYR A 87 -10.56 0.54 11.70
C TYR A 87 -10.14 -0.78 12.34
N TYR A 88 -10.61 -1.10 13.55
CA TYR A 88 -10.37 -2.41 14.15
C TYR A 88 -11.04 -3.55 13.36
N SER A 89 -12.30 -3.36 12.95
CA SER A 89 -13.00 -4.31 12.07
C SER A 89 -12.35 -4.41 10.70
N PHE A 90 -11.89 -3.30 10.14
CA PHE A 90 -11.16 -3.30 8.88
C PHE A 90 -9.85 -4.08 8.98
N ALA A 91 -9.11 -3.93 10.07
CA ALA A 91 -7.91 -4.72 10.31
C ALA A 91 -8.25 -6.21 10.43
N PHE A 92 -9.34 -6.57 11.13
CA PHE A 92 -9.81 -7.95 11.21
C PHE A 92 -10.10 -8.57 9.84
N ASP A 93 -10.85 -7.87 8.99
CA ASP A 93 -11.18 -8.37 7.65
C ASP A 93 -9.95 -8.38 6.73
N LEU A 94 -9.02 -7.44 6.91
CA LEU A 94 -7.74 -7.45 6.20
C LEU A 94 -6.91 -8.67 6.57
N LEU A 95 -6.86 -9.04 7.86
CA LEU A 95 -6.18 -10.25 8.31
C LEU A 95 -6.77 -11.51 7.67
N LYS A 96 -8.09 -11.60 7.49
CA LYS A 96 -8.72 -12.72 6.76
C LYS A 96 -8.28 -12.81 5.30
N LEU A 97 -8.06 -11.66 4.63
CA LEU A 97 -7.59 -11.65 3.25
C LEU A 97 -6.15 -12.18 3.13
N VAL A 98 -5.27 -11.78 4.04
CA VAL A 98 -3.84 -12.14 3.96
C VAL A 98 -3.54 -13.51 4.57
N PHE A 99 -4.26 -13.91 5.61
CA PHE A 99 -4.18 -15.26 6.18
C PHE A 99 -5.19 -16.21 5.52
N LYS A 100 -5.28 -16.17 4.18
CA LYS A 100 -6.21 -16.99 3.40
C LYS A 100 -6.08 -18.47 3.76
N GLY A 101 -7.22 -19.10 4.05
CA GLY A 101 -7.29 -20.52 4.44
C GLY A 101 -6.86 -20.81 5.88
N GLN A 102 -6.59 -19.80 6.70
CA GLN A 102 -6.26 -19.94 8.12
C GLN A 102 -7.39 -19.34 8.96
N GLU A 103 -7.58 -19.87 10.16
CA GLU A 103 -8.66 -19.41 11.05
C GLU A 103 -8.28 -18.07 11.67
N VAL A 104 -9.05 -17.01 11.37
CA VAL A 104 -8.84 -15.66 11.93
C VAL A 104 -9.98 -15.33 12.89
N LYS A 105 -9.63 -15.07 14.15
CA LYS A 105 -10.55 -14.71 15.23
C LYS A 105 -10.15 -13.40 15.89
N VAL A 106 -11.10 -12.80 16.57
CA VAL A 106 -10.94 -11.57 17.34
C VAL A 106 -11.28 -11.82 18.80
N ASN A 107 -10.53 -11.21 19.71
CA ASN A 107 -10.88 -11.19 21.13
C ASN A 107 -11.60 -9.87 21.44
N THR A 108 -12.93 -9.89 21.44
CA THR A 108 -13.75 -8.68 21.64
C THR A 108 -13.66 -8.10 23.06
N ILE A 109 -13.17 -8.86 24.04
CA ILE A 109 -13.11 -8.43 25.45
C ILE A 109 -11.78 -7.73 25.75
N LYS A 110 -10.66 -8.30 25.29
CA LYS A 110 -9.31 -7.77 25.55
C LYS A 110 -8.72 -6.97 24.39
N GLY A 111 -9.38 -6.98 23.23
CA GLY A 111 -8.75 -6.59 21.98
C GLY A 111 -7.77 -7.65 21.48
N GLY A 112 -7.22 -7.44 20.28
CA GLY A 112 -6.26 -8.36 19.67
C GLY A 112 -6.88 -9.42 18.74
N PHE A 113 -5.99 -10.17 18.10
CA PHE A 113 -6.31 -11.14 17.05
C PHE A 113 -5.72 -12.50 17.36
N MET A 114 -6.36 -13.54 16.82
CA MET A 114 -5.88 -14.91 16.91
C MET A 114 -5.91 -15.56 15.53
N ILE A 115 -4.79 -16.15 15.12
CA ILE A 115 -4.64 -16.83 13.83
C ILE A 115 -4.26 -18.29 14.09
N ASN A 116 -5.05 -19.24 13.63
CA ASN A 116 -4.86 -20.68 13.90
C ASN A 116 -4.69 -21.01 15.40
N GLY A 117 -5.42 -20.30 16.27
CA GLY A 117 -5.28 -20.46 17.72
C GLY A 117 -4.10 -19.72 18.36
N ILE A 118 -3.23 -19.08 17.59
CA ILE A 118 -2.07 -18.31 18.07
C ILE A 118 -2.48 -16.86 18.29
N GLU A 119 -2.32 -16.37 19.51
CA GLU A 119 -2.54 -14.96 19.85
C GLU A 119 -1.44 -14.08 19.23
N ILE A 120 -1.86 -13.04 18.52
CA ILE A 120 -0.95 -12.09 17.88
C ILE A 120 -0.62 -10.98 18.86
N THR A 121 0.65 -10.86 19.23
CA THR A 121 1.12 -9.77 20.09
C THR A 121 1.11 -8.43 19.34
N PRO A 122 1.14 -7.28 20.04
CA PRO A 122 1.25 -5.98 19.38
C PRO A 122 2.48 -5.85 18.47
N GLU A 123 3.62 -6.41 18.86
CA GLU A 123 4.85 -6.41 18.06
C GLU A 123 4.69 -7.27 16.80
N GLN A 124 4.08 -8.45 16.93
CA GLN A 124 3.78 -9.31 15.79
C GLN A 124 2.78 -8.64 14.84
N PHE A 125 1.82 -7.89 15.37
CA PHE A 125 0.89 -7.12 14.55
C PHE A 125 1.61 -6.05 13.73
N ASP A 126 2.56 -5.33 14.32
CA ASP A 126 3.38 -4.34 13.59
C ASP A 126 4.28 -4.99 12.53
N ASP A 127 4.82 -6.17 12.81
CA ASP A 127 5.56 -6.96 11.81
C ASP A 127 4.65 -7.38 10.64
N ILE A 128 3.48 -7.95 10.94
CA ILE A 128 2.46 -8.33 9.96
C ILE A 128 2.06 -7.12 9.12
N ARG A 129 1.84 -5.97 9.76
CA ARG A 129 1.50 -4.71 9.09
C ARG A 129 2.56 -4.31 8.06
N ARG A 130 3.85 -4.37 8.42
CA ARG A 130 4.97 -4.12 7.49
C ARG A 130 4.95 -5.08 6.31
N ILE A 131 4.75 -6.37 6.56
CA ILE A 131 4.67 -7.40 5.51
C ILE A 131 3.52 -7.09 4.54
N ILE A 132 2.33 -6.75 5.04
CA ILE A 132 1.17 -6.43 4.20
C ILE A 132 1.45 -5.21 3.31
N ILE A 133 2.05 -4.16 3.86
CA ILE A 133 2.43 -2.95 3.11
C ILE A 133 3.39 -3.29 1.96
N LEU A 134 4.46 -4.03 2.27
CA LEU A 134 5.48 -4.40 1.29
C LEU A 134 4.94 -5.35 0.22
N GLN A 135 4.25 -6.42 0.63
CA GLN A 135 3.76 -7.48 -0.26
C GLN A 135 2.71 -6.97 -1.25
N ASN A 136 1.92 -5.97 -0.85
CA ASN A 136 0.85 -5.39 -1.67
C ASN A 136 1.24 -4.05 -2.33
N GLY A 137 2.48 -3.59 -2.15
CA GLY A 137 2.98 -2.37 -2.79
C GLY A 137 2.26 -1.11 -2.33
N ILE A 138 1.88 -1.04 -1.05
CA ILE A 138 1.29 0.15 -0.48
C ILE A 138 2.40 1.20 -0.34
N ASP A 139 2.17 2.38 -0.91
CA ASP A 139 3.08 3.50 -0.79
C ASP A 139 2.98 4.17 0.59
N PHE A 140 3.49 3.47 1.63
CA PHE A 140 3.46 3.94 3.01
C PHE A 140 4.69 3.43 3.76
N ASP A 141 5.40 4.34 4.42
CA ASP A 141 6.52 3.97 5.31
C ASP A 141 6.06 4.13 6.77
N ILE A 142 6.11 3.02 7.53
CA ILE A 142 5.69 2.98 8.94
C ILE A 142 6.66 3.76 9.82
N ASP A 143 7.95 3.76 9.49
CA ASP A 143 9.01 4.30 10.33
C ASP A 143 9.31 5.78 9.98
N GLU A 144 8.72 6.28 8.89
CA GLU A 144 8.83 7.67 8.48
C GLU A 144 8.14 8.63 9.46
N PHE A 145 8.94 9.50 10.07
CA PHE A 145 8.45 10.58 10.91
C PHE A 145 8.11 11.80 10.06
N ILE A 146 6.82 12.12 10.00
CA ILE A 146 6.31 13.35 9.39
C ILE A 146 5.59 14.15 10.49
N ASN A 147 5.91 15.44 10.62
CA ASN A 147 5.18 16.32 11.52
C ASN A 147 3.76 16.57 10.98
N ARG A 148 2.83 16.95 11.85
CA ARG A 148 1.41 17.09 11.50
C ARG A 148 1.16 18.07 10.35
N ASP A 149 1.80 19.24 10.38
CA ASP A 149 1.62 20.28 9.37
C ASP A 149 2.08 19.82 7.98
N THR A 150 3.17 19.04 7.93
CA THR A 150 3.70 18.45 6.70
C THR A 150 2.79 17.33 6.19
N GLU A 151 2.26 16.49 7.08
CA GLU A 151 1.29 15.44 6.72
C GLU A 151 0.01 16.05 6.12
N GLU A 152 -0.53 17.10 6.75
CA GLU A 152 -1.71 17.82 6.25
C GLU A 152 -1.44 18.49 4.90
N ALA A 153 -0.25 19.08 4.71
CA ALA A 153 0.17 19.64 3.43
C ALA A 153 0.31 18.56 2.34
N LEU A 154 0.87 17.40 2.67
CA LEU A 154 1.04 16.27 1.75
C LEU A 154 -0.32 15.67 1.34
N MET A 155 -1.24 15.48 2.29
CA MET A 155 -2.60 15.03 1.97
C MET A 155 -3.32 16.03 1.05
N LYS A 156 -3.17 17.34 1.30
CA LYS A 156 -3.71 18.39 0.41
C LYS A 156 -3.08 18.35 -0.98
N ALA A 157 -1.76 18.16 -1.07
CA ALA A 157 -1.05 18.08 -2.35
C ALA A 157 -1.45 16.82 -3.15
N GLN A 158 -1.56 15.66 -2.51
CA GLN A 158 -2.04 14.42 -3.14
C GLN A 158 -3.49 14.55 -3.64
N ASN A 159 -4.36 15.20 -2.87
CA ASN A 159 -5.74 15.47 -3.29
C ASN A 159 -5.83 16.50 -4.44
N ALA A 160 -4.83 17.38 -4.57
CA ALA A 160 -4.76 18.35 -5.66
C ALA A 160 -4.20 17.76 -6.97
N THR A 161 -3.29 16.78 -6.90
CA THR A 161 -2.72 16.09 -8.07
C THR A 161 -3.56 14.94 -8.59
N SER A 162 -4.42 14.34 -7.75
CA SER A 162 -5.33 13.24 -8.13
C SER A 162 -6.39 13.61 -9.18
N GLY A 163 -6.54 14.89 -9.52
CA GLY A 163 -7.39 15.35 -10.63
C GLY A 163 -6.78 15.26 -12.04
N LYS A 164 -5.51 14.83 -12.19
CA LYS A 164 -4.82 14.80 -13.50
C LYS A 164 -4.93 13.47 -14.25
N ASP A 165 -5.19 12.37 -13.56
CA ASP A 165 -5.40 11.06 -14.18
C ASP A 165 -6.88 10.71 -14.08
N THR A 166 -7.57 10.74 -15.22
CA THR A 166 -9.01 10.43 -15.31
C THR A 166 -9.29 8.95 -15.50
N SER A 167 -8.25 8.11 -15.50
CA SER A 167 -8.36 6.67 -15.77
C SER A 167 -9.01 5.96 -14.59
N THR A 168 -9.97 5.10 -14.89
CA THR A 168 -10.65 4.25 -13.92
C THR A 168 -9.88 2.95 -13.69
N LEU A 169 -10.24 2.19 -12.63
CA LEU A 169 -9.68 0.86 -12.42
C LEU A 169 -9.98 -0.10 -13.58
N GLU A 170 -11.12 0.07 -14.25
CA GLU A 170 -11.51 -0.69 -15.44
C GLU A 170 -10.54 -0.42 -16.60
N ASP A 171 -10.24 0.86 -16.87
CA ASP A 171 -9.25 1.25 -17.89
C ASP A 171 -7.87 0.63 -17.63
N TYR A 172 -7.46 0.55 -16.36
CA TYR A 172 -6.21 -0.11 -15.97
C TYR A 172 -6.25 -1.62 -16.20
N VAL A 173 -7.36 -2.29 -15.89
CA VAL A 173 -7.54 -3.72 -16.13
C VAL A 173 -7.49 -4.01 -17.64
N ASP A 174 -8.20 -3.25 -18.44
CA ASP A 174 -8.22 -3.39 -19.90
C ASP A 174 -6.83 -3.16 -20.50
N SER A 175 -6.12 -2.12 -20.03
CA SER A 175 -4.77 -1.82 -20.46
C SER A 175 -3.78 -2.97 -20.16
N VAL A 176 -3.93 -3.64 -19.02
CA VAL A 176 -3.11 -4.82 -18.69
C VAL A 176 -3.50 -6.03 -19.54
N CYS A 177 -4.79 -6.29 -19.73
CA CYS A 177 -5.27 -7.36 -20.62
C CYS A 177 -4.72 -7.19 -22.04
N LEU A 178 -4.83 -5.99 -22.61
CA LEU A 178 -4.33 -5.65 -23.95
C LEU A 178 -2.80 -5.68 -24.01
N GLY A 179 -2.13 -5.03 -23.05
CA GLY A 179 -0.68 -4.89 -23.05
C GLY A 179 0.09 -6.19 -22.80
N MET A 180 -0.56 -7.18 -22.19
CA MET A 180 0.01 -8.51 -21.92
C MET A 180 -0.58 -9.63 -22.77
N GLY A 181 -1.72 -9.42 -23.44
CA GLY A 181 -2.44 -10.46 -24.17
C GLY A 181 -3.02 -11.56 -23.26
N ILE A 182 -3.55 -11.17 -22.09
CA ILE A 182 -4.13 -12.09 -21.09
C ILE A 182 -5.61 -11.81 -20.87
N ALA A 183 -6.34 -12.79 -20.33
CA ALA A 183 -7.75 -12.63 -20.01
C ALA A 183 -7.94 -11.94 -18.65
N GLU A 184 -9.10 -11.28 -18.46
CA GLU A 184 -9.49 -10.68 -17.18
C GLU A 184 -9.48 -11.70 -16.02
N ALA A 185 -9.81 -12.97 -16.31
CA ALA A 185 -9.75 -14.05 -15.33
C ALA A 185 -8.34 -14.30 -14.77
N ASP A 186 -7.30 -14.02 -15.57
CA ASP A 186 -5.90 -14.11 -15.13
C ASP A 186 -5.51 -12.87 -14.34
N VAL A 187 -6.00 -11.69 -14.73
CA VAL A 187 -5.84 -10.44 -13.97
C VAL A 187 -6.43 -10.60 -12.56
N LYS A 188 -7.64 -11.15 -12.41
CA LYS A 188 -8.27 -11.40 -11.10
C LYS A 188 -7.40 -12.21 -10.15
N LYS A 189 -6.66 -13.19 -10.66
CA LYS A 189 -5.76 -14.06 -9.90
C LYS A 189 -4.38 -13.45 -9.65
N MET A 190 -4.11 -12.26 -10.20
CA MET A 190 -2.83 -11.58 -10.05
C MET A 190 -2.75 -10.86 -8.71
N PRO A 191 -1.61 -10.91 -8.00
CA PRO A 191 -1.35 -10.06 -6.84
C PRO A 191 -1.42 -8.57 -7.19
N ILE A 192 -2.01 -7.75 -6.32
CA ILE A 192 -2.21 -6.31 -6.53
C ILE A 192 -0.90 -5.59 -6.85
N ARG A 193 0.17 -5.91 -6.11
CA ARG A 193 1.51 -5.33 -6.37
C ARG A 193 2.01 -5.64 -7.78
N LYS A 194 1.77 -6.86 -8.27
CA LYS A 194 2.24 -7.30 -9.59
C LYS A 194 1.46 -6.58 -10.70
N PHE A 195 0.16 -6.43 -10.52
CA PHE A 195 -0.71 -5.67 -11.42
C PHE A 195 -0.19 -4.24 -11.64
N TRP A 196 0.00 -3.48 -10.56
CA TRP A 196 0.50 -2.10 -10.67
C TRP A 196 1.91 -2.02 -11.24
N ARG A 197 2.77 -3.01 -10.97
CA ARG A 197 4.09 -3.08 -11.60
C ARG A 197 3.98 -3.31 -13.12
N TYR A 198 3.01 -4.08 -13.60
CA TYR A 198 2.79 -4.26 -15.02
C TYR A 198 2.22 -3.01 -15.69
N VAL A 199 1.27 -2.33 -15.06
CA VAL A 199 0.80 -1.02 -15.52
C VAL A 199 1.98 -0.06 -15.74
N LYS A 200 2.83 0.12 -14.72
CA LYS A 200 4.03 0.97 -14.82
C LYS A 200 4.99 0.49 -15.92
N ARG A 201 5.20 -0.82 -16.05
CA ARG A 201 6.15 -1.39 -17.01
C ARG A 201 5.68 -1.27 -18.46
N ILE A 202 4.39 -1.49 -18.72
CA ILE A 202 3.76 -1.32 -20.04
C ILE A 202 3.90 0.15 -20.47
N SER A 203 3.51 1.08 -19.61
CA SER A 203 3.65 2.52 -19.87
C SER A 203 5.11 2.92 -20.16
N LYS A 204 6.07 2.50 -19.32
CA LYS A 204 7.50 2.79 -19.53
C LYS A 204 8.04 2.21 -20.84
N ARG A 205 7.62 1.01 -21.23
CA ARG A 205 7.98 0.36 -22.50
C ARG A 205 7.44 1.16 -23.70
N ASP A 206 6.18 1.56 -23.65
CA ASP A 206 5.53 2.22 -24.77
C ASP A 206 6.10 3.64 -24.97
N VAL A 207 6.32 4.37 -23.89
CA VAL A 207 7.05 5.66 -23.90
C VAL A 207 8.46 5.49 -24.46
N PHE A 208 9.21 4.48 -24.01
CA PHE A 208 10.56 4.21 -24.52
C PHE A 208 10.57 3.98 -26.03
N ASN A 209 9.65 3.15 -26.54
CA ASN A 209 9.56 2.84 -27.97
C ASN A 209 9.22 4.08 -28.80
N ILE A 210 8.27 4.90 -28.35
CA ILE A 210 7.89 6.15 -29.01
C ILE A 210 9.10 7.11 -29.07
N MET A 211 9.76 7.31 -27.92
CA MET A 211 10.87 8.26 -27.80
C MET A 211 12.09 7.81 -28.62
N LYS A 212 12.42 6.51 -28.61
CA LYS A 212 13.48 5.97 -29.46
C LYS A 212 13.16 6.09 -30.95
N THR A 213 11.90 5.85 -31.34
CA THR A 213 11.49 6.04 -32.73
C THR A 213 11.64 7.50 -33.16
N ALA A 214 11.19 8.45 -32.33
CA ALA A 214 11.31 9.89 -32.59
C ALA A 214 12.77 10.39 -32.64
N GLU A 215 13.64 9.84 -31.80
CA GLU A 215 15.08 10.10 -31.82
C GLU A 215 15.71 9.59 -33.13
N THR A 216 15.40 8.34 -33.52
CA THR A 216 15.95 7.73 -34.75
C THR A 216 15.44 8.38 -36.03
N SER A 217 14.22 8.94 -36.05
CA SER A 217 13.66 9.63 -37.20
C SER A 217 14.23 11.04 -37.40
N GLY A 218 15.00 11.55 -36.43
CA GLY A 218 15.53 12.92 -36.45
C GLY A 218 14.48 14.01 -36.20
N MET A 219 13.22 13.63 -35.89
CA MET A 219 12.12 14.57 -35.61
C MET A 219 12.30 15.30 -34.28
N VAL A 220 12.98 14.69 -33.31
CA VAL A 220 13.20 15.26 -31.97
C VAL A 220 14.66 15.08 -31.56
N LYS A 221 15.31 16.16 -31.14
CA LYS A 221 16.59 16.10 -30.40
C LYS A 221 16.30 16.11 -28.92
N LEU A 222 16.52 14.96 -28.27
CA LEU A 222 16.37 14.85 -26.83
C LEU A 222 17.58 15.46 -26.12
N LYS A 223 17.33 16.18 -25.02
CA LYS A 223 18.38 16.77 -24.18
C LYS A 223 19.18 15.70 -23.43
N GLU A 224 18.54 14.60 -23.09
CA GLU A 224 19.11 13.46 -22.37
C GLU A 224 18.76 12.15 -23.08
N PRO A 225 19.58 11.08 -22.94
CA PRO A 225 19.27 9.77 -23.50
C PRO A 225 17.95 9.21 -22.96
N VAL A 226 17.12 8.62 -23.83
CA VAL A 226 15.91 7.92 -23.40
C VAL A 226 16.28 6.80 -22.42
N GLU A 227 15.73 6.85 -21.21
CA GLU A 227 15.95 5.85 -20.18
C GLU A 227 15.44 4.46 -20.61
N TYR A 228 16.25 3.41 -20.44
CA TYR A 228 15.89 2.06 -20.86
C TYR A 228 14.67 1.53 -20.11
N TRP A 229 13.70 0.94 -20.81
CA TRP A 229 12.41 0.58 -20.21
C TRP A 229 12.46 -0.51 -19.13
N MET A 230 13.54 -1.30 -19.04
CA MET A 230 13.75 -2.28 -17.97
C MET A 230 14.46 -1.71 -16.73
N SER A 231 14.81 -0.42 -16.72
CA SER A 231 15.35 0.23 -15.52
C SER A 231 14.32 0.26 -14.38
N ASP A 232 14.73 0.77 -13.21
CA ASP A 232 13.86 0.79 -12.04
C ASP A 232 12.53 1.52 -12.33
N ILE A 233 11.45 0.98 -11.79
CA ILE A 233 10.08 1.55 -11.87
C ILE A 233 9.57 1.99 -10.51
N GLU A 234 10.32 1.69 -9.45
CA GLU A 234 10.06 2.27 -8.13
C GLU A 234 10.82 3.60 -8.08
N THR A 235 10.08 4.71 -8.10
CA THR A 235 10.64 6.05 -7.93
C THR A 235 11.13 6.18 -6.50
N ASN A 236 12.45 6.13 -6.29
CA ASN A 236 13.09 6.20 -4.97
C ASN A 236 12.97 7.57 -4.26
N ASP A 237 12.22 8.54 -4.80
CA ASP A 237 12.05 9.85 -4.17
C ASP A 237 10.59 10.30 -4.29
N LYS A 238 9.76 9.90 -3.31
CA LYS A 238 8.35 10.32 -3.17
C LYS A 238 8.17 11.84 -3.16
N TYR A 239 9.26 12.59 -2.96
CA TYR A 239 9.28 14.03 -2.73
C TYR A 239 10.00 14.82 -3.81
N LYS A 240 10.37 14.18 -4.94
CA LYS A 240 11.13 14.86 -5.99
C LYS A 240 10.41 16.11 -6.53
N GLU A 241 9.07 16.06 -6.60
CA GLU A 241 8.23 17.17 -7.05
C GLU A 241 8.00 18.23 -5.94
N VAL A 242 7.95 17.82 -4.67
CA VAL A 242 7.72 18.74 -3.54
C VAL A 242 8.97 19.56 -3.20
N LYS A 243 10.16 18.96 -3.37
CA LYS A 243 11.45 19.63 -3.16
C LYS A 243 11.75 20.72 -4.20
N THR A 244 11.18 20.61 -5.40
CA THR A 244 11.35 21.62 -6.45
C THR A 244 10.55 22.89 -6.18
N ASP A 245 9.39 22.79 -5.54
CA ASP A 245 8.53 23.96 -5.28
C ASP A 245 8.95 24.78 -4.04
N THR A 246 9.74 24.19 -3.13
CA THR A 246 10.25 24.91 -1.95
C THR A 246 11.54 25.70 -2.19
N GLN A 247 12.11 25.62 -3.40
CA GLN A 247 13.31 26.38 -3.81
C GLN A 247 13.00 27.53 -4.79
N SER A 248 11.74 27.95 -4.92
CA SER A 248 11.33 29.08 -5.78
C SER A 248 10.99 30.33 -4.97
#